data_AF-A0A925J1F6-F1
#
_entry.id   AF-A0A925J1F6-F1
#
_cell.length_a   1.000
_cell.length_b   1.000
_cell.length_c   1.000
_cell.angle_alpha   90.00
_cell.angle_beta   90.00
_cell.angle_gamma   90.00
#
_symmetry.space_group_name_H-M   'P 1'
#
loop_
_entity.id
_entity.type
_entity.pdbx_description
1 polymer ?
#
loop_
_entity_poly.entity_id
_entity_poly.type
_entity_poly.pdbx_seq_one_letter_code
_entity_poly.pdbx_strand_id
1 'polypeptide(L)'
;MLRLAAFEWRLLRADATLRTLTVVLTAIVGYALYNGAQWVRFQQQTIASVQDEERGRVQAHQATIARLSAGDSTGIKPWTNPAIPSNAGGTLGTRYAVLPPASLAAFAVGQSDLYPYYTRVSTRTKQTFIVNDEIENPVNLLAGRFDLAFVVIYLLPLLILALSYNIVSAEREQGTLDLVLSQPVDARRVIAVKLLTRVGVVLGLAVALLLVGAVLSGGGLFAAGAAARLGLWVLVVALYCLFWFSAALCVNALGKSSSTNAVALLGV
;
A
#
# COMPACT_ATOMS: atom_id res chain seq x y z
N MET A 1 24.25 -8.90 27.32
CA MET A 1 23.19 -8.81 26.29
C MET A 1 23.77 -8.67 24.88
N LEU A 2 24.65 -7.69 24.64
CA LEU A 2 25.26 -7.46 23.32
C LEU A 2 25.96 -8.69 22.71
N ARG A 3 26.67 -9.51 23.50
CA ARG A 3 27.34 -10.72 23.00
C ARG A 3 26.37 -11.81 22.50
N LEU A 4 25.24 -11.99 23.18
CA LEU A 4 24.19 -12.94 22.78
C LEU A 4 23.47 -12.45 21.52
N ALA A 5 23.14 -11.15 21.45
CA ALA A 5 22.55 -10.56 20.25
C ALA A 5 23.51 -10.62 19.05
N ALA A 6 24.81 -10.40 19.26
CA ALA A 6 25.82 -10.52 18.22
C ALA A 6 26.00 -11.97 17.72
N PHE A 7 25.87 -12.96 18.62
CA PHE A 7 25.88 -14.37 18.25
C PHE A 7 24.66 -14.73 17.41
N GLU A 8 23.46 -14.35 17.86
CA GLU A 8 22.21 -14.55 17.11
C GLU A 8 22.26 -13.87 15.74
N TRP A 9 22.80 -12.65 15.66
CA TRP A 9 22.98 -11.96 14.39
C TRP A 9 23.91 -12.72 13.42
N ARG A 10 25.00 -13.32 13.93
CA ARG A 10 25.89 -14.16 13.09
C ARG A 10 25.18 -15.42 12.61
N LEU A 11 24.42 -16.08 13.48
CA LEU A 11 23.66 -17.28 13.13
C LEU A 11 22.61 -16.96 12.06
N LEU A 12 21.85 -15.89 12.27
CA LEU A 12 20.85 -15.39 11.31
C LEU A 12 21.48 -15.02 9.97
N ARG A 13 22.65 -14.37 9.96
CA ARG A 13 23.35 -13.97 8.73
C ARG A 13 23.95 -15.16 7.97
N ALA A 14 24.30 -16.23 8.69
CA ALA A 14 24.81 -17.46 8.10
C ALA A 14 23.67 -18.29 7.47
N ASP A 15 22.45 -18.17 7.98
CA ASP A 15 21.27 -18.87 7.47
C ASP A 15 20.92 -18.42 6.04
N ALA A 16 20.91 -19.39 5.12
CA ALA A 16 20.52 -19.16 3.73
C ALA A 16 19.05 -18.74 3.60
N THR A 17 18.19 -19.24 4.50
CA THR A 17 16.75 -18.96 4.50
C THR A 17 16.47 -17.47 4.67
N LEU A 18 17.14 -16.83 5.64
CA LEU A 18 16.98 -15.40 5.88
C LEU A 18 17.43 -14.56 4.67
N ARG A 19 18.54 -14.93 4.03
CA ARG A 19 19.02 -14.23 2.83
C ARG A 19 18.03 -14.37 1.68
N THR A 20 17.56 -15.58 1.40
CA THR A 20 16.58 -15.84 0.34
C THR A 20 15.29 -15.06 0.60
N LEU A 21 14.76 -15.10 1.83
CA LEU A 21 13.57 -14.34 2.21
C LEU A 21 13.77 -12.82 2.07
N THR A 22 14.94 -12.31 2.46
CA THR A 22 15.22 -10.87 2.33
C THR A 22 15.27 -10.43 0.86
N VAL A 23 15.91 -11.22 0.00
CA VAL A 23 15.98 -10.95 -1.45
C VAL A 23 14.58 -11.00 -2.06
N VAL A 24 13.82 -12.05 -1.76
CA VAL A 24 12.45 -12.21 -2.26
C VAL A 24 11.55 -11.08 -1.79
N LEU A 25 11.60 -10.73 -0.50
CA LEU A 25 10.80 -9.62 0.05
C LEU A 25 11.18 -8.29 -0.59
N THR A 26 12.48 -8.02 -0.77
CA THR A 26 12.94 -6.78 -1.42
C THR A 26 12.46 -6.70 -2.86
N ALA A 27 12.51 -7.81 -3.61
CA ALA A 27 12.01 -7.87 -4.98
C ALA A 27 10.49 -7.65 -5.04
N ILE A 28 9.74 -8.30 -4.15
CA ILE A 28 8.29 -8.17 -4.04
C ILE A 28 7.88 -6.74 -3.68
N VAL A 29 8.50 -6.14 -2.66
CA VAL A 29 8.24 -4.76 -2.25
C VAL A 29 8.62 -3.78 -3.35
N GLY A 30 9.75 -4.00 -4.02
CA GLY A 30 10.15 -3.19 -5.17
C GLY A 30 9.12 -3.21 -6.29
N TYR A 31 8.59 -4.39 -6.62
CA TYR A 31 7.53 -4.54 -7.61
C TYR A 31 6.21 -3.89 -7.16
N ALA A 32 5.81 -4.06 -5.91
CA ALA A 32 4.61 -3.44 -5.33
C ALA A 32 4.67 -1.91 -5.38
N LEU A 33 5.80 -1.33 -4.99
CA LEU A 33 6.04 0.12 -5.07
C LEU A 33 6.05 0.62 -6.51
N TYR A 34 6.66 -0.13 -7.42
CA TYR A 34 6.65 0.19 -8.84
C TYR A 34 5.21 0.20 -9.38
N ASN A 35 4.42 -0.82 -9.07
CA ASN A 35 3.03 -0.94 -9.49
C ASN A 35 2.17 0.22 -8.94
N GLY A 36 2.26 0.50 -7.64
CA GLY A 36 1.57 1.62 -7.01
C GLY A 36 1.98 2.98 -7.60
N ALA A 37 3.26 3.19 -7.87
CA ALA A 37 3.74 4.43 -8.51
C ALA A 37 3.23 4.57 -9.96
N GLN A 38 3.19 3.47 -10.73
CA GLN A 38 2.61 3.47 -12.07
C GLN A 38 1.12 3.81 -12.04
N TRP A 39 0.38 3.30 -11.05
CA TRP A 39 -1.04 3.64 -10.87
C TRP A 39 -1.25 5.12 -10.59
N VAL A 40 -0.48 5.69 -9.67
CA VAL A 40 -0.57 7.13 -9.35
C VAL A 40 -0.28 7.97 -10.58
N ARG A 41 0.72 7.60 -11.38
CA ARG A 41 1.04 8.30 -12.65
C ARG A 41 -0.11 8.20 -13.64
N PHE A 42 -0.72 7.02 -13.79
CA PHE A 42 -1.89 6.82 -14.63
C PHE A 42 -3.05 7.72 -14.19
N GLN A 43 -3.39 7.74 -12.90
CA GLN A 43 -4.45 8.61 -12.37
C GLN A 43 -4.14 10.10 -12.62
N GLN A 44 -2.90 10.54 -12.38
CA GLN A 44 -2.50 11.94 -12.63
C GLN A 44 -2.62 12.32 -14.12
N GLN A 45 -2.22 11.43 -15.02
CA GLN A 45 -2.32 11.64 -16.46
C GLN A 45 -3.79 11.71 -16.92
N THR A 46 -4.64 10.83 -16.40
CA THR A 46 -6.08 10.83 -16.69
C THR A 46 -6.76 12.09 -16.15
N ILE A 47 -6.44 12.51 -14.93
CA ILE A 47 -6.97 13.78 -14.38
C ILE A 47 -6.53 14.96 -15.25
N ALA A 48 -5.25 14.99 -15.66
CA ALA A 48 -4.73 16.07 -16.52
C ALA A 48 -5.44 16.09 -17.88
N SER A 49 -5.60 14.94 -18.55
CA SER A 49 -6.26 14.87 -19.85
C SER A 49 -7.73 15.29 -19.79
N VAL A 50 -8.43 14.92 -18.73
CA VAL A 50 -9.83 15.30 -18.47
C VAL A 50 -9.94 16.81 -18.19
N GLN A 51 -9.00 17.38 -17.43
CA GLN A 51 -8.95 18.82 -17.18
C GLN A 51 -8.62 19.63 -18.43
N ASP A 52 -7.74 19.11 -19.30
CA ASP A 52 -7.41 19.77 -20.57
C ASP A 52 -8.58 19.69 -21.56
N GLU A 53 -9.32 18.58 -21.60
CA GLU A 53 -10.61 18.49 -22.34
C GLU A 53 -11.62 19.51 -21.83
N GLU A 54 -11.79 19.64 -20.50
CA GLU A 54 -12.69 20.65 -19.92
C GLU A 54 -12.29 22.06 -20.34
N ARG A 55 -11.01 22.41 -20.22
CA ARG A 55 -10.50 23.74 -20.58
C ARG A 55 -10.76 24.05 -22.05
N GLY A 56 -10.44 23.12 -22.96
CA GLY A 56 -10.65 23.31 -24.39
C GLY A 56 -12.13 23.46 -24.74
N ARG A 57 -13.00 22.62 -24.18
CA ARG A 57 -14.44 22.68 -24.38
C ARG A 57 -15.06 23.97 -23.83
N VAL A 58 -14.71 24.37 -22.61
CA VAL A 58 -15.19 25.62 -22.00
C VAL A 58 -14.74 26.84 -22.80
N GLN A 59 -13.47 26.88 -23.26
CA GLN A 59 -12.96 27.96 -24.11
C GLN A 59 -13.72 28.05 -25.44
N ALA A 60 -13.98 26.92 -26.10
CA ALA A 60 -14.75 26.91 -27.36
C ALA A 60 -16.19 27.43 -27.16
N HIS A 61 -16.82 27.05 -26.05
CA HIS A 61 -18.16 27.56 -25.70
C HIS A 61 -18.15 29.04 -25.31
N GLN A 62 -17.13 29.52 -24.60
CA GLN A 62 -16.96 30.95 -24.30
C GLN A 62 -16.80 31.78 -25.58
N ALA A 63 -16.01 31.31 -26.54
CA ALA A 63 -15.88 31.97 -27.86
C ALA A 63 -17.22 32.02 -28.61
N THR A 64 -18.04 30.97 -28.49
CA THR A 64 -19.39 30.93 -29.08
C THR A 64 -20.33 31.91 -28.40
N ILE A 65 -20.29 32.01 -27.07
CA ILE A 65 -21.07 33.00 -26.31
C ILE A 65 -20.66 34.42 -26.70
N ALA A 66 -19.36 34.69 -26.87
CA ALA A 66 -18.87 35.99 -27.30
C ALA A 66 -19.40 36.37 -28.70
N ARG A 67 -19.41 35.44 -29.67
CA ARG A 67 -20.02 35.67 -31.00
C ARG A 67 -21.51 35.98 -30.91
N LEU A 68 -22.25 35.22 -30.09
CA LEU A 68 -23.68 35.45 -29.86
C LEU A 68 -23.94 36.82 -29.22
N SER A 69 -23.10 37.25 -28.27
CA SER A 69 -23.21 38.57 -27.64
C SER A 69 -22.92 39.74 -28.59
N ALA A 70 -22.11 39.50 -29.63
CA ALA A 70 -21.84 40.44 -30.71
C ALA A 70 -22.91 40.43 -31.81
N GLY A 71 -23.97 39.64 -31.67
CA GLY A 71 -25.09 39.55 -32.62
C GLY A 71 -24.90 38.54 -33.75
N ASP A 72 -23.81 37.78 -33.78
CA ASP A 72 -23.57 36.75 -34.79
C ASP A 72 -24.08 35.37 -34.32
N SER A 73 -25.24 34.98 -34.84
CA SER A 73 -25.87 33.67 -34.59
C SER A 73 -25.71 32.69 -35.76
N THR A 74 -24.83 32.98 -36.73
CA THR A 74 -24.75 32.23 -37.98
C THR A 74 -24.33 30.77 -37.72
N GLY A 75 -25.19 29.81 -38.11
CA GLY A 75 -24.91 28.38 -38.00
C GLY A 75 -25.09 27.75 -36.61
N ILE A 76 -25.54 28.50 -35.60
CA ILE A 76 -25.72 27.99 -34.23
C ILE A 76 -27.15 27.43 -34.06
N LYS A 77 -27.26 26.12 -33.87
CA LYS A 77 -28.55 25.45 -33.59
C LYS A 77 -28.96 25.64 -32.12
N PRO A 78 -30.26 25.68 -31.79
CA PRO A 78 -30.73 25.85 -30.41
C PRO A 78 -30.19 24.81 -29.42
N TRP A 79 -30.07 23.54 -29.79
CA TRP A 79 -29.56 22.47 -28.92
C TRP A 79 -28.04 22.45 -28.76
N THR A 80 -27.30 23.19 -29.60
CA THR A 80 -25.85 23.38 -29.48
C THR A 80 -25.49 24.75 -28.90
N ASN A 81 -26.47 25.56 -28.55
CA ASN A 81 -26.26 26.92 -28.06
C ASN A 81 -25.82 26.89 -26.57
N PRO A 82 -24.59 27.28 -26.24
CA PRO A 82 -24.08 27.29 -24.86
C PRO A 82 -24.65 28.44 -24.00
N ALA A 83 -25.29 29.45 -24.60
CA ALA A 83 -25.95 30.54 -23.87
C ALA A 83 -27.30 30.12 -23.25
N ILE A 84 -27.87 28.97 -23.68
CA ILE A 84 -29.11 28.45 -23.11
C ILE A 84 -28.77 27.70 -21.80
N PRO A 85 -29.37 28.07 -20.66
CA PRO A 85 -29.04 27.49 -19.35
C PRO A 85 -29.17 25.96 -19.28
N SER A 86 -30.18 25.37 -19.95
CA SER A 86 -30.39 23.92 -19.98
C SER A 86 -29.29 23.17 -20.73
N ASN A 87 -28.76 23.74 -21.81
CA ASN A 87 -27.64 23.15 -22.55
C ASN A 87 -26.32 23.33 -21.80
N ALA A 88 -26.13 24.50 -21.17
CA ALA A 88 -24.97 24.80 -20.36
C ALA A 88 -24.86 23.86 -19.15
N GLY A 89 -25.92 23.74 -18.35
CA GLY A 89 -25.91 22.84 -17.19
C GLY A 89 -25.92 21.35 -17.57
N GLY A 90 -26.54 21.02 -18.71
CA GLY A 90 -26.76 19.63 -19.07
C GLY A 90 -25.58 18.93 -19.73
N THR A 91 -24.92 19.57 -20.71
CA THR A 91 -23.87 18.91 -21.51
C THR A 91 -22.69 19.82 -21.79
N LEU A 92 -22.95 21.05 -22.24
CA LEU A 92 -21.93 21.93 -22.81
C LEU A 92 -21.02 22.57 -21.74
N GLY A 93 -21.59 23.02 -20.63
CA GLY A 93 -20.87 23.66 -19.52
C GLY A 93 -20.57 22.73 -18.36
N THR A 94 -20.63 21.41 -18.56
CA THR A 94 -20.35 20.42 -17.50
C THR A 94 -18.88 20.42 -17.14
N ARG A 95 -18.57 20.33 -15.85
CA ARG A 95 -17.20 20.34 -15.32
C ARG A 95 -16.85 19.02 -14.67
N TYR A 96 -15.58 18.74 -14.46
CA TYR A 96 -15.14 17.56 -13.73
C TYR A 96 -14.85 17.90 -12.26
N ALA A 97 -15.43 17.11 -11.37
CA ALA A 97 -14.96 17.00 -10.00
C ALA A 97 -13.85 15.95 -9.99
N VAL A 98 -12.67 16.30 -9.45
CA VAL A 98 -11.49 15.43 -9.44
C VAL A 98 -10.99 15.24 -8.02
N LEU A 99 -10.48 14.04 -7.73
CA LEU A 99 -9.81 13.69 -6.49
C LEU A 99 -8.34 13.36 -6.80
N PRO A 100 -7.40 14.31 -6.60
CA PRO A 100 -5.99 14.05 -6.88
C PRO A 100 -5.41 13.00 -5.91
N PRO A 101 -4.47 12.17 -6.37
CA PRO A 101 -3.87 11.15 -5.52
C PRO A 101 -3.13 11.77 -4.33
N ALA A 102 -3.28 11.15 -3.17
CA ALA A 102 -2.60 11.56 -1.95
C ALA A 102 -1.07 11.38 -2.04
N SER A 103 -0.34 12.07 -1.18
CA SER A 103 1.13 12.04 -1.11
C SER A 103 1.75 10.64 -0.93
N LEU A 104 1.01 9.68 -0.37
CA LEU A 104 1.42 8.27 -0.19
C LEU A 104 0.53 7.29 -0.97
N ALA A 105 -0.19 7.75 -2.00
CA ALA A 105 -1.08 6.89 -2.80
C ALA A 105 -0.35 5.72 -3.49
N ALA A 106 0.97 5.84 -3.70
CA ALA A 106 1.79 4.74 -4.22
C ALA A 106 1.97 3.58 -3.21
N PHE A 107 1.74 3.82 -1.92
CA PHE A 107 1.89 2.80 -0.86
C PHE A 107 0.61 2.02 -0.67
N ALA A 108 -0.54 2.66 -0.88
CA ALA A 108 -1.85 2.08 -0.75
C ALA A 108 -2.76 2.66 -1.82
N VAL A 109 -3.06 1.86 -2.84
CA VAL A 109 -4.09 2.15 -3.84
C VAL A 109 -5.47 2.17 -3.18
N GLY A 110 -5.67 1.26 -2.20
CA GLY A 110 -6.89 1.22 -1.40
C GLY A 110 -8.11 0.88 -2.24
N GLN A 111 -9.12 1.76 -2.21
CA GLN A 111 -10.35 1.62 -3.01
C GLN A 111 -10.37 2.56 -4.23
N SER A 112 -9.23 3.14 -4.59
CA SER A 112 -9.12 4.05 -5.74
C SER A 112 -9.19 3.35 -7.09
N ASP A 113 -9.23 2.02 -7.08
CA ASP A 113 -9.53 1.12 -8.19
C ASP A 113 -11.03 0.88 -8.34
N LEU A 114 -11.77 0.81 -7.23
CA LEU A 114 -13.22 0.61 -7.22
C LEU A 114 -14.02 1.91 -7.40
N TYR A 115 -13.55 3.00 -6.81
CA TYR A 115 -14.26 4.28 -6.84
C TYR A 115 -13.67 5.26 -7.85
N PRO A 116 -14.53 5.98 -8.59
CA PRO A 116 -14.06 6.95 -9.57
C PRO A 116 -13.31 8.11 -8.89
N TYR A 117 -12.11 8.39 -9.37
CA TYR A 117 -11.30 9.54 -8.93
C TYR A 117 -11.60 10.82 -9.73
N TYR A 118 -12.49 10.75 -10.73
CA TYR A 118 -13.05 11.90 -11.44
C TYR A 118 -14.50 11.63 -11.85
N THR A 119 -15.34 12.66 -11.85
CA THR A 119 -16.72 12.55 -12.33
C THR A 119 -17.17 13.83 -13.01
N ARG A 120 -17.96 13.69 -14.08
CA ARG A 120 -18.52 14.83 -14.81
C ARG A 120 -19.79 15.32 -14.12
N VAL A 121 -19.76 16.53 -13.59
CA VAL A 121 -20.87 17.20 -12.92
C VAL A 121 -21.79 17.84 -13.95
N SER A 122 -23.05 17.40 -13.96
CA SER A 122 -24.12 17.86 -14.85
C SER A 122 -25.42 18.07 -14.08
N THR A 123 -26.30 18.93 -14.59
CA THR A 123 -27.69 19.09 -14.10
C THR A 123 -28.64 18.02 -14.64
N ARG A 124 -28.15 17.06 -15.44
CA ARG A 124 -28.94 15.92 -15.94
C ARG A 124 -29.10 14.83 -14.88
N THR A 125 -29.94 13.84 -15.18
CA THR A 125 -30.34 12.75 -14.28
C THR A 125 -29.14 12.05 -13.64
N LYS A 126 -29.31 11.63 -12.37
CA LYS A 126 -28.31 10.90 -11.57
C LYS A 126 -27.75 9.64 -12.24
N GLN A 127 -28.45 9.06 -13.21
CA GLN A 127 -28.02 7.88 -13.97
C GLN A 127 -26.65 8.09 -14.64
N THR A 128 -26.33 9.31 -15.11
CA THR A 128 -25.03 9.61 -15.73
C THR A 128 -23.86 9.57 -14.72
N PHE A 129 -24.14 9.68 -13.42
CA PHE A 129 -23.14 9.56 -12.36
C PHE A 129 -22.88 8.12 -11.92
N ILE A 130 -23.89 7.24 -12.05
CA ILE A 130 -23.85 5.86 -11.54
C ILE A 130 -23.29 4.87 -12.59
N VAL A 131 -23.36 5.20 -13.88
CA VAL A 131 -23.00 4.29 -14.99
C VAL A 131 -21.72 4.74 -15.70
N ASN A 132 -20.77 5.31 -14.96
CA ASN A 132 -19.45 5.68 -15.52
C ASN A 132 -18.34 4.81 -14.91
N ASP A 133 -18.66 3.54 -14.64
CA ASP A 133 -17.68 2.53 -14.27
C ASP A 133 -16.80 2.24 -15.49
N GLU A 134 -15.51 2.51 -15.35
CA GLU A 134 -14.53 2.03 -16.33
C GLU A 134 -14.57 0.49 -16.34
N ILE A 135 -14.57 -0.11 -17.53
CA ILE A 135 -14.64 -1.56 -17.66
C ILE A 135 -13.32 -2.15 -17.16
N GLU A 136 -13.31 -2.66 -15.93
CA GLU A 136 -12.18 -3.36 -15.33
C GLU A 136 -12.52 -4.84 -15.06
N ASN A 137 -11.49 -5.67 -14.95
CA ASN A 137 -11.68 -7.09 -14.68
C ASN A 137 -12.16 -7.31 -13.23
N PRO A 138 -13.34 -7.89 -13.00
CA PRO A 138 -13.91 -8.06 -11.66
C PRO A 138 -13.08 -8.99 -10.76
N VAL A 139 -12.32 -9.92 -11.33
CA VAL A 139 -11.39 -10.78 -10.56
C VAL A 139 -10.19 -9.98 -10.05
N ASN A 140 -9.71 -9.02 -10.86
CA ASN A 140 -8.62 -8.12 -10.48
C ASN A 140 -9.07 -7.15 -9.37
N LEU A 141 -10.29 -6.62 -9.48
CA LEU A 141 -10.90 -5.75 -8.47
C LEU A 141 -11.14 -6.48 -7.13
N LEU A 142 -11.51 -7.77 -7.18
CA LEU A 142 -11.73 -8.57 -5.96
C LEU A 142 -10.43 -8.86 -5.20
N ALA A 143 -9.34 -9.15 -5.92
CA ALA A 143 -8.03 -9.41 -5.31
C ALA A 143 -7.35 -8.12 -4.80
N GLY A 144 -7.77 -6.96 -5.33
CA GLY A 144 -7.12 -5.68 -5.11
C GLY A 144 -5.81 -5.56 -5.90
N ARG A 145 -5.39 -4.33 -6.18
CA ARG A 145 -4.11 -4.08 -6.84
C ARG A 145 -2.92 -4.51 -5.95
N PHE A 146 -1.89 -5.06 -6.58
CA PHE A 146 -0.66 -5.45 -5.89
C PHE A 146 0.17 -4.20 -5.52
N ASP A 147 -0.04 -3.69 -4.31
CA ASP A 147 0.63 -2.52 -3.75
C ASP A 147 1.38 -2.85 -2.44
N LEU A 148 1.97 -1.84 -1.81
CA LEU A 148 2.77 -2.05 -0.60
C LEU A 148 1.90 -2.46 0.60
N ALA A 149 0.67 -1.93 0.68
CA ALA A 149 -0.30 -2.33 1.70
C ALA A 149 -0.65 -3.81 1.57
N PHE A 150 -0.84 -4.33 0.35
CA PHE A 150 -1.04 -5.75 0.09
C PHE A 150 0.13 -6.58 0.63
N VAL A 151 1.37 -6.18 0.35
CA VAL A 151 2.56 -6.88 0.87
C VAL A 151 2.57 -6.90 2.41
N VAL A 152 2.23 -5.77 3.05
CA VAL A 152 2.18 -5.69 4.51
C VAL A 152 1.04 -6.51 5.10
N ILE A 153 -0.14 -6.51 4.49
CA ILE A 153 -1.32 -7.20 5.04
C ILE A 153 -1.21 -8.72 4.84
N TYR A 154 -0.70 -9.18 3.69
CA TYR A 154 -0.72 -10.60 3.35
C TYR A 154 0.63 -11.30 3.51
N LEU A 155 1.74 -10.66 3.11
CA LEU A 155 3.05 -11.33 3.05
C LEU A 155 3.88 -11.13 4.31
N LEU A 156 3.80 -9.96 4.95
CA LEU A 156 4.54 -9.67 6.17
C LEU A 156 4.17 -10.61 7.33
N PRO A 157 2.89 -10.95 7.58
CA PRO A 157 2.52 -11.95 8.59
C PRO A 157 3.17 -13.30 8.29
N LEU A 158 3.03 -13.79 7.06
CA LEU A 158 3.59 -15.07 6.64
C LEU A 158 5.11 -15.11 6.82
N LEU A 159 5.80 -14.01 6.51
CA LEU A 159 7.22 -13.86 6.75
C LEU A 159 7.56 -13.95 8.24
N ILE A 160 6.83 -13.23 9.10
CA ILE A 160 7.03 -13.25 10.56
C ILE A 160 6.82 -14.67 11.09
N LEU A 161 5.76 -15.34 10.67
CA LEU A 161 5.43 -16.71 11.08
C LEU A 161 6.51 -17.71 10.61
N ALA A 162 6.91 -17.65 9.34
CA ALA A 162 7.97 -18.50 8.78
C ALA A 162 9.32 -18.28 9.47
N LEU A 163 9.63 -17.06 9.90
CA LEU A 163 10.83 -16.76 10.65
C LEU A 163 10.73 -17.07 12.14
N SER A 164 9.55 -17.36 12.69
CA SER A 164 9.35 -17.46 14.15
C SER A 164 8.79 -18.80 14.63
N TYR A 165 8.23 -19.64 13.74
CA TYR A 165 7.53 -20.87 14.13
C TYR A 165 8.39 -21.88 14.90
N ASN A 166 9.70 -21.89 14.65
CA ASN A 166 10.64 -22.84 15.23
C ASN A 166 11.67 -22.23 16.19
N ILE A 167 11.43 -21.00 16.68
CA ILE A 167 12.45 -20.24 17.43
C ILE A 167 12.97 -20.96 18.67
N VAL A 168 12.09 -21.69 19.37
CA VAL A 168 12.44 -22.51 20.54
C VAL A 168 12.52 -23.99 20.20
N SER A 169 11.59 -24.48 19.37
CA SER A 169 11.47 -25.91 19.09
C SER A 169 12.67 -26.47 18.31
N ALA A 170 13.27 -25.69 17.40
CA ALA A 170 14.43 -26.16 16.62
C ALA A 170 15.63 -26.46 17.52
N GLU A 171 15.96 -25.58 18.46
CA GLU A 171 17.10 -25.81 19.36
C GLU A 171 16.85 -26.92 20.36
N ARG A 172 15.59 -27.07 20.80
CA ARG A 172 15.21 -28.19 21.66
C ARG A 172 15.32 -29.52 20.92
N GLU A 173 14.84 -29.59 19.69
CA GLU A 173 14.93 -30.79 18.84
C GLU A 173 16.38 -31.15 18.51
N GLN A 174 17.27 -30.17 18.44
CA GLN A 174 18.71 -30.35 18.21
C GLN A 174 19.53 -30.55 19.51
N GLY A 175 18.90 -30.53 20.68
CA GLY A 175 19.59 -30.61 21.98
C GLY A 175 20.48 -29.40 22.32
N THR A 176 20.48 -28.35 21.49
CA THR A 176 21.28 -27.14 21.70
C THR A 176 20.70 -26.29 22.82
N LEU A 177 19.38 -26.32 23.02
CA LEU A 177 18.72 -25.57 24.08
C LEU A 177 19.23 -26.01 25.48
N ASP A 178 19.36 -27.32 25.70
CA ASP A 178 19.84 -27.86 26.98
C ASP A 178 21.31 -27.48 27.24
N LEU A 179 22.15 -27.47 26.19
CA LEU A 179 23.52 -26.99 26.28
C LEU A 179 23.60 -25.51 26.64
N VAL A 180 22.75 -24.65 26.05
CA VAL A 180 22.70 -23.22 26.37
C VAL A 180 22.23 -22.99 27.81
N LEU A 181 21.23 -23.74 28.26
CA LEU A 181 20.69 -23.63 29.62
C LEU A 181 21.60 -24.23 30.71
N SER A 182 22.60 -25.03 30.34
CA SER A 182 23.65 -25.48 31.27
C SER A 182 24.62 -24.37 31.68
N GLN A 183 24.65 -23.26 30.93
CA GLN A 183 25.41 -22.06 31.29
C GLN A 183 24.62 -21.21 32.29
N PRO A 184 25.27 -20.29 33.04
CA PRO A 184 24.59 -19.39 33.99
C PRO A 184 23.80 -18.28 33.26
N VAL A 185 22.81 -18.67 32.47
CA VAL A 185 21.93 -17.80 31.67
C VAL A 185 20.47 -18.16 31.91
N ASP A 186 19.63 -17.14 32.06
CA ASP A 186 18.19 -17.31 32.23
C ASP A 186 17.53 -17.66 30.88
N ALA A 187 16.74 -18.75 30.86
CA ALA A 187 15.99 -19.21 29.69
C ALA A 187 15.11 -18.11 29.08
N ARG A 188 14.43 -17.33 29.94
CA ARG A 188 13.57 -16.22 29.48
C ARG A 188 14.39 -15.17 28.74
N ARG A 189 15.60 -14.91 29.23
CA ARG A 189 16.52 -13.93 28.63
C ARG A 189 17.05 -14.41 27.28
N VAL A 190 17.37 -15.70 27.14
CA VAL A 190 17.81 -16.29 25.86
C VAL A 190 16.70 -16.16 24.81
N ILE A 191 15.47 -16.55 25.16
CA ILE A 191 14.31 -16.45 24.26
C ILE A 191 14.01 -14.99 23.91
N ALA A 192 14.05 -14.08 24.88
CA ALA A 192 13.81 -12.66 24.63
C ALA A 192 14.83 -12.05 23.65
N VAL A 193 16.13 -12.38 23.79
CA VAL A 193 17.17 -11.87 22.88
C VAL A 193 16.97 -12.44 21.46
N LYS A 194 16.65 -13.73 21.33
CA LYS A 194 16.34 -14.33 20.02
C LYS A 194 15.16 -13.62 19.34
N LEU A 195 14.07 -13.41 20.09
CA LEU A 195 12.88 -12.76 19.57
C LEU A 195 13.16 -11.30 19.19
N LEU A 196 13.76 -10.51 20.08
CA LEU A 196 14.07 -9.10 19.83
C LEU A 196 15.00 -8.92 18.64
N THR A 197 15.95 -9.85 18.44
CA THR A 197 16.82 -9.82 17.26
C THR A 197 16.00 -10.01 15.98
N ARG A 198 15.10 -11.01 15.93
CA ARG A 198 14.23 -11.25 14.76
C ARG A 198 13.26 -10.10 14.51
N VAL A 199 12.65 -9.55 15.57
CA VAL A 199 11.78 -8.36 15.51
C VAL A 199 12.56 -7.18 14.92
N GLY A 200 13.76 -6.91 15.42
CA GLY A 200 14.60 -5.81 14.93
C GLY A 200 14.97 -5.95 13.46
N VAL A 201 15.26 -7.17 13.00
CA VAL A 201 15.57 -7.44 11.58
C VAL A 201 14.34 -7.22 10.70
N VAL A 202 13.19 -7.82 11.03
CA VAL A 202 11.99 -7.71 10.22
C VAL A 202 11.46 -6.28 10.21
N LEU A 203 11.39 -5.64 11.38
CA LEU A 203 10.93 -4.25 11.47
C LEU A 203 11.91 -3.29 10.79
N GLY A 204 13.22 -3.49 10.99
CA GLY A 204 14.24 -2.69 10.32
C GLY A 204 14.17 -2.80 8.80
N LEU A 205 13.97 -4.02 8.29
CA LEU A 205 13.78 -4.26 6.85
C LEU A 205 12.49 -3.61 6.33
N ALA A 206 11.36 -3.79 7.03
CA ALA A 206 10.09 -3.18 6.66
C ALA A 206 10.18 -1.65 6.61
N VAL A 207 10.77 -1.03 7.64
CA VAL A 207 10.98 0.43 7.71
C VAL A 207 11.97 0.90 6.65
N ALA A 208 13.06 0.19 6.41
CA ALA A 208 14.02 0.55 5.36
C ALA A 208 13.35 0.54 3.98
N LEU A 209 12.59 -0.52 3.67
CA LEU A 209 11.88 -0.65 2.40
C LEU A 209 10.81 0.45 2.24
N LEU A 210 10.16 0.84 3.32
CA LEU A 210 9.25 1.98 3.30
C LEU A 210 9.94 3.29 2.95
N LEU A 211 11.05 3.58 3.62
CA LEU A 211 11.81 4.81 3.39
C LEU A 211 12.33 4.85 1.96
N VAL A 212 12.82 3.72 1.44
CA VAL A 212 13.22 3.61 0.04
C VAL A 212 12.04 3.86 -0.91
N GLY A 213 10.89 3.23 -0.67
CA GLY A 213 9.68 3.46 -1.47
C GLY A 213 9.20 4.90 -1.43
N ALA A 214 9.32 5.53 -0.26
CA ALA A 214 9.03 6.93 -0.03
C ALA A 214 9.90 7.82 -0.94
N VAL A 215 11.21 7.57 -0.96
CA VAL A 215 12.16 8.34 -1.77
C VAL A 215 11.91 8.10 -3.27
N LEU A 216 11.68 6.85 -3.68
CA LEU A 216 11.47 6.48 -5.08
C LEU A 216 10.13 6.97 -5.64
N SER A 217 9.13 7.25 -4.80
CA SER A 217 7.84 7.79 -5.22
C SER A 217 7.91 9.22 -5.79
N GLY A 218 9.07 9.89 -5.71
CA GLY A 218 9.40 11.00 -6.61
C GLY A 218 8.71 12.34 -6.33
N GLY A 219 8.29 12.62 -5.09
CA GLY A 219 7.88 13.98 -4.71
C GLY A 219 6.88 14.10 -3.55
N GLY A 220 6.19 13.01 -3.20
CA GLY A 220 5.17 13.03 -2.15
C GLY A 220 5.69 13.33 -0.75
N LEU A 221 6.99 13.14 -0.48
CA LEU A 221 7.59 13.29 0.86
C LEU A 221 7.70 14.72 1.36
N PHE A 222 7.84 15.67 0.44
CA PHE A 222 7.97 17.09 0.78
C PHE A 222 6.61 17.80 0.81
N ALA A 223 5.52 17.08 0.47
CA ALA A 223 4.18 17.62 0.59
C ALA A 223 3.80 17.83 2.06
N ALA A 224 3.03 18.88 2.34
CA ALA A 224 2.55 19.18 3.68
C ALA A 224 1.79 17.97 4.28
N GLY A 225 2.20 17.53 5.46
CA GLY A 225 1.62 16.37 6.16
C GLY A 225 2.13 14.99 5.73
N ALA A 226 3.01 14.90 4.73
CA ALA A 226 3.55 13.61 4.28
C ALA A 226 4.39 12.91 5.35
N ALA A 227 5.22 13.65 6.09
CA ALA A 227 6.01 13.10 7.19
C ALA A 227 5.12 12.51 8.32
N ALA A 228 4.03 13.20 8.67
CA ALA A 228 3.08 12.70 9.66
C ALA A 228 2.39 11.41 9.19
N ARG A 229 1.97 11.37 7.92
CA ARG A 229 1.37 10.16 7.32
C ARG A 229 2.36 9.00 7.26
N LEU A 230 3.62 9.26 6.94
CA LEU A 230 4.67 8.24 6.99
C LEU A 230 4.92 7.74 8.41
N GLY A 231 4.96 8.65 9.39
CA GLY A 231 5.09 8.28 10.81
C GLY A 231 3.95 7.37 11.27
N LEU A 232 2.71 7.70 10.87
CA LEU A 232 1.55 6.84 11.12
C LEU A 232 1.67 5.48 10.43
N TRP A 233 2.15 5.45 9.18
CA TRP A 233 2.35 4.20 8.44
C TRP A 233 3.38 3.31 9.14
N VAL A 234 4.53 3.86 9.52
CA VAL A 234 5.57 3.17 10.28
C VAL A 234 5.03 2.65 11.62
N LEU A 235 4.25 3.46 12.33
CA LEU A 235 3.63 3.07 13.60
C LEU A 235 2.66 1.89 13.41
N VAL A 236 1.77 1.96 12.42
CA VAL A 236 0.80 0.90 12.13
C VAL A 236 1.53 -0.41 11.79
N VAL A 237 2.57 -0.36 10.96
CA VAL A 237 3.35 -1.56 10.62
C VAL A 237 4.14 -2.08 11.81
N ALA A 238 4.69 -1.22 12.66
CA ALA A 238 5.34 -1.66 13.89
C ALA A 238 4.38 -2.38 14.84
N LEU A 239 3.18 -1.83 15.04
CA LEU A 239 2.14 -2.46 15.85
C LEU A 239 1.66 -3.79 15.26
N TYR A 240 1.50 -3.85 13.93
CA TYR A 240 1.10 -5.05 13.22
C TYR A 240 2.17 -6.15 13.31
N CYS A 241 3.45 -5.80 13.13
CA CYS A 241 4.57 -6.70 13.39
C CYS A 241 4.54 -7.23 14.83
N LEU A 242 4.37 -6.33 15.81
CA LEU A 242 4.34 -6.71 17.22
C LEU A 242 3.20 -7.68 17.53
N PHE A 243 2.03 -7.47 16.95
CA PHE A 243 0.89 -8.39 17.06
C PHE A 243 1.27 -9.79 16.57
N TRP A 244 1.81 -9.93 15.36
CA TRP A 244 2.17 -11.24 14.79
C TRP A 244 3.33 -11.92 15.51
N PHE A 245 4.34 -11.16 15.95
CA PHE A 245 5.40 -11.71 16.80
C PHE A 245 4.87 -12.18 18.15
N SER A 246 3.86 -11.49 18.71
CA SER A 246 3.20 -11.93 19.94
C SER A 246 2.40 -13.21 19.72
N ALA A 247 1.68 -13.34 18.61
CA ALA A 247 0.99 -14.57 18.23
C ALA A 247 1.99 -15.75 18.06
N ALA A 248 3.08 -15.51 17.35
CA ALA A 248 4.16 -16.48 17.20
C ALA A 248 4.77 -16.90 18.55
N LEU A 249 4.97 -15.95 19.46
CA LEU A 249 5.49 -16.22 20.79
C LEU A 249 4.50 -17.06 21.62
N CYS A 250 3.20 -16.74 21.59
CA CYS A 250 2.18 -17.52 22.28
C CYS A 250 2.17 -18.98 21.85
N VAL A 251 2.27 -19.27 20.54
CA VAL A 251 2.35 -20.65 20.05
C VAL A 251 3.65 -21.33 20.48
N ASN A 252 4.79 -20.64 20.36
CA ASN A 252 6.08 -21.21 20.77
C ASN A 252 6.14 -21.48 22.29
N ALA A 253 5.46 -20.67 23.10
CA ALA A 253 5.40 -20.85 24.56
C ALA A 253 4.70 -22.16 24.97
N LEU A 254 3.88 -22.76 24.10
CA LEU A 254 3.25 -24.06 24.34
C LEU A 254 4.24 -25.23 24.30
N GLY A 255 5.49 -24.99 23.87
CA GLY A 255 6.54 -26.00 23.86
C GLY A 255 6.23 -27.22 22.98
N LYS A 256 5.48 -27.06 21.89
CA LYS A 256 5.22 -28.16 20.94
C LYS A 256 6.36 -28.29 19.91
N SER A 257 6.33 -29.32 19.07
CA SER A 257 7.34 -29.51 18.02
C SER A 257 7.27 -28.38 16.98
N SER A 258 8.33 -28.23 16.19
CA SER A 258 8.40 -27.27 15.09
C SER A 258 7.24 -27.46 14.10
N SER A 259 6.88 -28.72 13.80
CA SER A 259 5.75 -29.05 12.92
C SER A 259 4.40 -28.63 13.50
N THR A 260 4.15 -28.89 14.79
CA THR A 260 2.89 -28.48 15.44
C THR A 260 2.78 -26.97 15.52
N ASN A 261 3.87 -26.26 15.82
CA ASN A 261 3.86 -24.79 15.86
C ASN A 261 3.54 -24.19 14.49
N ALA A 262 4.11 -24.75 13.41
CA ALA A 262 3.81 -24.29 12.05
C ALA A 262 2.33 -24.45 11.71
N VAL A 263 1.75 -25.64 11.96
CA VAL A 263 0.32 -25.89 11.70
C VAL A 263 -0.58 -24.99 12.56
N ALA A 264 -0.24 -24.79 13.83
CA ALA A 264 -1.00 -23.90 14.71
C ALA A 264 -0.97 -22.45 14.22
N LEU A 265 0.18 -21.95 13.77
CA LEU A 265 0.31 -20.58 13.25
C LEU A 265 -0.34 -20.39 11.89
N LEU A 266 -0.42 -21.44 11.06
CA LEU A 266 -1.18 -21.39 9.80
C LEU A 266 -2.70 -21.31 10.02
N GLY A 267 -3.19 -21.71 11.20
CA GLY A 267 -4.60 -21.65 11.57
C GLY A 267 -5.04 -20.34 12.25
N VAL A 268 -4.13 -19.38 12.44
CA VAL A 268 -4.39 -18.04 13.01
C VAL A 268 -4.64 -17.04 11.90
#